data_AF-A0A377FRD3-F1
#
_entry.id   AF-A0A377FRD3-F1
#
_cell.length_a   1.000
_cell.length_b   1.000
_cell.length_c   1.000
_cell.angle_alpha   90.00
_cell.angle_beta   90.00
_cell.angle_gamma   90.00
#
_symmetry.space_group_name_H-M   'P 1'
#
loop_
_entity.id
_entity.type
_entity.pdbx_description
1 polymer ?
#
loop_
_entity_poly.entity_id
_entity_poly.type
_entity_poly.pdbx_seq_one_letter_code
_entity_poly.pdbx_strand_id
1 'polypeptide(L)'
;MHIFFRVWRGLSKLSFLNIVLASLVIILTGTLVGYWVEPETFPSLFDSFWWTMTTLTTVGYGDFFPSSVAGRWLGIFLFLFGIGIIGALIGKLVEVGATFQRLKREGKLMYRGEGHYVYIGWSPKTKKAIDEVLGQGVTLMAVNDRLDYATVLDTPLEASDMLYVVCHDDTWERLNGRGGM
;
A
#
# COMPACT_ATOMS: atom_id res chain seq x y z
N MET A 1 15.57 19.58 18.38
CA MET A 1 14.79 19.47 17.12
C MET A 1 15.61 19.09 15.88
N HIS A 2 16.88 19.50 15.71
CA HIS A 2 17.66 19.19 14.49
C HIS A 2 18.03 17.71 14.28
N ILE A 3 18.34 16.97 15.36
CA ILE A 3 18.73 15.55 15.26
C ILE A 3 17.53 14.69 14.86
N PHE A 4 16.37 14.92 15.49
CA PHE A 4 15.12 14.25 15.16
C PHE A 4 14.76 14.40 13.68
N PHE A 5 14.88 15.63 13.13
CA PHE A 5 14.59 15.88 11.72
C PHE A 5 15.59 15.24 10.76
N ARG A 6 16.87 15.12 11.15
CA ARG A 6 17.90 14.43 10.34
C ARG A 6 17.68 12.92 10.33
N VAL A 7 17.38 12.33 11.48
CA VAL A 7 17.04 10.91 11.61
C VAL A 7 15.77 10.60 10.83
N TRP A 8 14.74 11.44 10.94
CA TRP A 8 13.48 11.30 10.20
C TRP A 8 13.68 11.35 8.67
N ARG A 9 14.48 12.30 8.17
CA ARG A 9 14.84 12.38 6.74
C ARG A 9 15.71 11.22 6.27
N GLY A 10 16.48 10.59 7.16
CA GLY A 10 17.21 9.37 6.88
C GLY A 10 16.28 8.16 6.75
N LEU A 11 15.35 8.01 7.70
CA LEU A 11 14.34 6.93 7.70
C LEU A 11 13.44 6.99 6.46
N SER A 12 13.03 8.18 6.01
CA SER A 12 12.14 8.30 4.84
C SER A 12 12.77 7.78 3.54
N LYS A 13 14.10 7.80 3.44
CA LYS A 13 14.87 7.31 2.30
C LYS A 13 15.12 5.81 2.31
N LEU A 14 14.83 5.10 3.41
CA LEU A 14 14.98 3.66 3.46
C LEU A 14 13.96 3.00 2.52
N SER A 15 14.41 2.01 1.74
CA SER A 15 13.51 1.16 0.97
C SER A 15 12.67 0.31 1.92
N PHE A 16 11.48 -0.10 1.47
CA PHE A 16 10.62 -1.00 2.23
C PHE A 16 11.37 -2.28 2.65
N LEU A 17 12.21 -2.83 1.75
CA LEU A 17 13.03 -4.00 2.02
C LEU A 17 13.99 -3.79 3.21
N ASN A 18 14.64 -2.63 3.31
CA ASN A 18 15.57 -2.34 4.41
C ASN A 18 14.85 -2.32 5.76
N ILE A 19 13.62 -1.81 5.80
CA ILE A 19 12.81 -1.79 7.03
C ILE A 19 12.40 -3.21 7.43
N VAL A 20 11.99 -4.03 6.46
CA VAL A 20 11.67 -5.46 6.70
C VAL A 20 12.90 -6.20 7.22
N LEU A 21 14.07 -6.03 6.59
CA LEU A 21 15.31 -6.67 7.04
C LEU A 21 15.72 -6.22 8.45
N ALA A 22 15.65 -4.92 8.75
CA ALA A 22 15.93 -4.41 10.10
C ALA A 22 14.96 -4.98 11.14
N SER A 23 13.68 -5.12 10.78
CA SER A 23 12.66 -5.74 11.64
C SER A 23 12.99 -7.21 11.92
N LEU A 24 13.36 -7.98 10.90
CA LEU A 24 13.76 -9.37 11.04
C LEU A 24 15.00 -9.51 11.94
N VAL A 25 16.01 -8.65 11.76
CA VAL A 25 17.21 -8.66 12.62
C VAL A 25 16.86 -8.41 14.07
N ILE A 26 15.99 -7.43 14.36
CA ILE A 26 15.58 -7.11 15.73
C ILE A 26 14.73 -8.24 16.34
N ILE A 27 13.81 -8.83 15.57
CA ILE A 27 13.00 -9.97 16.02
C ILE A 27 13.91 -11.17 16.35
N LEU A 28 14.82 -11.53 15.44
CA LEU A 28 15.75 -12.65 15.64
C LEU A 28 16.68 -12.40 16.83
N THR A 29 17.22 -11.19 16.95
CA THR A 29 18.10 -10.83 18.07
C THR A 29 17.33 -10.85 19.39
N GLY A 30 16.14 -10.27 19.45
CA GLY A 30 15.28 -10.28 20.63
C GLY A 30 14.92 -11.69 21.07
N THR A 31 14.58 -12.56 20.12
CA THR A 31 14.24 -13.98 20.36
C THR A 31 15.44 -14.76 20.86
N LEU A 32 16.60 -14.67 20.19
CA LEU A 32 17.77 -15.47 20.55
C LEU A 32 18.40 -15.00 21.86
N VAL A 33 18.54 -13.68 22.06
CA VAL A 33 19.10 -13.12 23.29
C VAL A 33 18.11 -13.32 24.44
N GLY A 34 16.81 -13.13 24.21
CA GLY A 34 15.78 -13.38 25.22
C GLY A 34 15.86 -14.82 25.73
N TYR A 35 15.80 -15.80 24.82
CA TYR A 35 15.89 -17.21 25.16
C TYR A 35 17.17 -17.57 25.93
N TRP A 36 18.31 -16.96 25.55
CA TRP A 36 19.60 -17.22 26.22
C TRP A 36 19.71 -16.57 27.60
N VAL A 37 19.17 -15.36 27.78
CA VAL A 37 19.28 -14.59 29.04
C VAL A 37 18.21 -14.97 30.05
N GLU A 38 17.03 -15.39 29.61
CA GLU A 38 15.87 -15.70 30.46
C GLU A 38 15.34 -17.12 30.21
N PRO A 39 16.17 -18.19 30.33
CA PRO A 39 15.73 -19.55 30.01
C PRO A 39 14.61 -20.06 30.92
N GLU A 40 14.48 -19.55 32.14
CA GLU A 40 13.39 -19.92 33.06
C GLU A 40 12.06 -19.23 32.71
N THR A 41 12.12 -17.99 32.21
CA THR A 41 10.91 -17.27 31.78
C THR A 41 10.50 -17.67 30.37
N PHE A 42 11.45 -17.89 29.46
CA PHE A 42 11.20 -18.28 28.09
C PHE A 42 11.71 -19.72 27.86
N PRO A 43 10.93 -20.75 28.25
CA PRO A 43 11.40 -22.14 28.23
C PRO A 43 11.63 -22.68 26.81
N SER A 44 11.03 -22.07 25.78
CA SER A 44 11.29 -22.37 24.38
C SER A 44 11.66 -21.13 23.57
N LEU A 45 12.34 -21.35 22.43
CA LEU A 45 12.59 -20.31 21.43
C LEU A 45 11.29 -19.67 20.94
N PHE A 46 10.20 -20.44 20.90
CA PHE A 46 8.89 -19.93 20.50
C PHE A 46 8.32 -18.96 21.54
N ASP A 47 8.47 -19.24 22.84
CA ASP A 47 7.99 -18.33 23.89
C ASP A 47 8.77 -17.00 23.88
N SER A 48 10.09 -17.06 23.64
CA SER A 48 10.89 -15.85 23.49
C SER A 48 10.53 -15.06 22.22
N PHE A 49 10.25 -15.76 21.11
CA PHE A 49 9.76 -15.15 19.87
C PHE A 49 8.39 -14.50 20.09
N TRP A 50 7.48 -15.20 20.75
CA TRP A 50 6.15 -14.72 21.10
C TRP A 50 6.22 -13.45 21.96
N TRP A 51 7.04 -13.46 23.01
CA TRP A 51 7.30 -12.27 23.82
C TRP A 51 7.89 -11.12 23.00
N THR A 52 8.86 -11.40 22.12
CA THR A 52 9.46 -10.40 21.24
C THR A 52 8.40 -9.78 20.31
N MET A 53 7.52 -10.61 19.73
CA MET A 53 6.44 -10.15 18.85
C MET A 53 5.42 -9.31 19.60
N THR A 54 4.93 -9.76 20.75
CA THR A 54 3.92 -9.03 21.56
C THR A 54 4.48 -7.72 22.11
N THR A 55 5.78 -7.68 22.40
CA THR A 55 6.51 -6.47 22.81
C THR A 55 6.67 -5.49 21.64
N LEU A 56 7.19 -5.95 20.49
CA LEU A 56 7.39 -5.11 19.31
C LEU A 56 6.08 -4.51 18.80
N THR A 57 5.02 -5.31 18.78
CA THR A 57 3.66 -4.90 18.41
C THR A 57 2.94 -4.09 19.48
N THR A 58 3.56 -3.86 20.63
CA THR A 58 3.00 -3.12 21.77
C THR A 58 1.70 -3.71 22.35
N VAL A 59 1.43 -4.98 22.07
CA VAL A 59 0.26 -5.70 22.61
C VAL A 59 0.48 -6.07 24.07
N GLY A 60 1.62 -6.67 24.40
CA GLY A 60 2.07 -6.94 25.77
C GLY A 60 1.05 -7.70 26.65
N TYR A 61 0.74 -8.95 26.32
CA TYR A 61 -0.19 -9.77 27.12
C TYR A 61 0.23 -9.97 28.59
N GLY A 62 1.54 -9.93 28.87
CA GLY A 62 2.10 -10.08 30.22
C GLY A 62 2.16 -11.53 30.73
N ASP A 63 1.92 -12.50 29.85
CA ASP A 63 2.11 -13.93 30.07
C ASP A 63 3.60 -14.29 30.21
N PHE A 64 4.45 -13.61 29.44
CA PHE A 64 5.90 -13.74 29.50
C PHE A 64 6.55 -12.36 29.64
N PHE A 65 7.56 -12.22 30.50
CA PHE A 65 8.29 -10.96 30.69
C PHE A 65 9.67 -11.19 31.33
N PRO A 66 10.72 -10.44 30.92
CA PRO A 66 12.05 -10.63 31.47
C PRO A 66 12.10 -10.29 32.96
N SER A 67 12.64 -11.21 33.74
CA SER A 67 12.73 -11.09 35.20
C SER A 67 14.09 -10.53 35.65
N SER A 68 15.15 -10.86 34.92
CA SER A 68 16.53 -10.49 35.22
C SER A 68 16.88 -9.06 34.80
N VAL A 69 17.97 -8.52 35.37
CA VAL A 69 18.49 -7.19 34.99
C VAL A 69 18.89 -7.16 33.52
N ALA A 70 19.52 -8.21 33.00
CA ALA A 70 19.95 -8.29 31.61
C ALA A 70 18.76 -8.38 30.64
N GLY A 71 17.74 -9.17 30.97
CA GLY A 71 16.51 -9.24 30.17
C GLY A 71 15.74 -7.93 30.17
N ARG A 72 15.75 -7.17 31.28
CA ARG A 72 15.14 -5.83 31.31
C ARG A 72 15.87 -4.84 30.39
N TRP A 73 17.20 -4.90 30.30
CA TRP A 73 17.95 -4.10 29.33
C TRP A 73 17.61 -4.47 27.89
N LEU A 74 17.42 -5.76 27.59
CA LEU A 74 16.90 -6.22 26.31
C LEU A 74 15.50 -5.65 26.03
N GLY A 75 14.60 -5.67 27.03
CA GLY A 75 13.28 -5.08 26.94
C GLY A 75 13.33 -3.58 26.61
N ILE A 76 14.15 -2.81 27.32
CA ILE A 76 14.35 -1.36 27.06
C ILE A 76 14.80 -1.12 25.62
N PHE A 77 15.74 -1.95 25.11
CA PHE A 77 16.17 -1.88 23.72
C PHE A 77 14.98 -2.16 22.77
N LEU A 78 14.23 -3.23 22.97
CA LEU A 78 13.07 -3.57 22.13
C LEU A 78 11.99 -2.48 22.14
N PHE A 79 11.73 -1.83 23.28
CA PHE A 79 10.76 -0.75 23.37
C PHE A 79 11.16 0.46 22.51
N LEU A 80 12.44 0.87 22.58
CA LEU A 80 12.93 2.03 21.84
C LEU A 80 12.92 1.80 20.32
N PHE A 81 13.39 0.63 19.88
CA PHE A 81 13.50 0.34 18.45
C PHE A 81 12.18 -0.19 17.84
N GLY A 82 11.36 -0.89 18.63
CA GLY A 82 10.09 -1.47 18.17
C GLY A 82 9.09 -0.42 17.71
N ILE A 83 8.91 0.64 18.51
CA ILE A 83 8.03 1.76 18.14
C ILE A 83 8.49 2.41 16.84
N GLY A 84 9.81 2.60 16.68
CA GLY A 84 10.39 3.18 15.46
C GLY A 84 10.13 2.33 14.21
N ILE A 85 10.28 1.00 14.32
CA ILE A 85 10.01 0.06 13.22
C ILE A 85 8.54 0.08 12.82
N ILE A 86 7.62 -0.03 13.78
CA ILE A 86 6.18 -0.05 13.47
C ILE A 86 5.75 1.25 12.82
N GLY A 87 6.21 2.39 13.33
CA GLY A 87 5.97 3.69 12.71
C GLY A 87 6.49 3.74 11.26
N ALA A 88 7.69 3.22 11.00
CA ALA A 88 8.26 3.17 9.66
C ALA A 88 7.47 2.23 8.71
N LEU A 89 7.05 1.06 9.19
CA LEU A 89 6.25 0.11 8.42
C LEU A 89 4.90 0.69 8.02
N ILE A 90 4.17 1.28 8.97
CA ILE A 90 2.89 1.95 8.69
C ILE A 90 3.09 3.09 7.70
N GLY A 91 4.12 3.92 7.91
CA GLY A 91 4.45 5.03 7.01
C GLY A 91 4.69 4.56 5.56
N LYS A 92 5.41 3.45 5.38
CA LYS A 92 5.63 2.87 4.05
C LYS A 92 4.39 2.26 3.43
N LEU A 93 3.54 1.59 4.21
CA LEU A 93 2.26 1.07 3.69
C LEU A 93 1.36 2.20 3.18
N VAL A 94 1.29 3.31 3.92
CA VAL A 94 0.56 4.51 3.48
C VAL A 94 1.19 5.12 2.23
N GLU A 95 2.52 5.20 2.15
CA GLU A 95 3.23 5.68 0.96
C GLU A 95 2.95 4.82 -0.29
N VAL A 96 2.93 3.49 -0.14
CA VAL A 96 2.59 2.56 -1.21
C VAL A 96 1.14 2.79 -1.67
N GLY A 97 0.19 2.89 -0.73
CA GLY A 97 -1.20 3.19 -1.05
C GLY A 97 -1.38 4.53 -1.76
N ALA A 98 -0.71 5.59 -1.28
CA ALA A 98 -0.74 6.91 -1.90
C ALA A 98 -0.10 6.90 -3.29
N THR A 99 1.00 6.16 -3.47
CA THR A 99 1.65 5.98 -4.77
C THR A 99 0.76 5.22 -5.73
N PHE A 100 0.05 4.19 -5.27
CA PHE A 100 -0.92 3.47 -6.08
C PHE A 100 -2.09 4.36 -6.52
N GLN A 101 -2.64 5.18 -5.62
CA GLN A 101 -3.67 6.17 -5.96
C GLN A 101 -3.15 7.22 -6.95
N ARG A 102 -1.89 7.66 -6.79
CA ARG A 102 -1.24 8.58 -7.73
C ARG A 102 -1.06 7.95 -9.10
N LEU A 103 -0.58 6.70 -9.16
CA LEU A 103 -0.44 5.96 -10.42
C LEU A 103 -1.80 5.72 -11.09
N LYS A 104 -2.88 5.57 -10.31
CA LYS A 104 -4.25 5.49 -10.82
C LYS A 104 -4.73 6.83 -11.40
N ARG A 105 -4.48 7.96 -10.73
CA ARG A 105 -4.84 9.31 -11.20
C ARG A 105 -4.01 9.80 -12.39
N GLU A 106 -2.74 9.40 -12.44
CA GLU A 106 -1.87 9.64 -13.60
C GLU A 106 -2.05 8.55 -14.67
N GLY A 107 -2.90 7.55 -14.41
CA GLY A 107 -3.20 6.36 -15.22
C GLY A 107 -2.00 5.63 -15.82
N LYS A 108 -0.88 5.67 -15.10
CA LYS A 108 0.32 4.89 -15.40
C LYS A 108 0.18 3.42 -15.01
N LEU A 109 -0.96 3.03 -14.44
CA LEU A 109 -1.28 1.62 -14.18
C LEU A 109 -1.63 0.96 -15.52
N MET A 110 -0.73 0.12 -16.02
CA MET A 110 -0.99 -0.69 -17.21
C MET A 110 -2.14 -1.66 -16.93
N TYR A 111 -3.29 -1.42 -17.55
CA TYR A 111 -4.41 -2.34 -17.58
C TYR A 111 -4.17 -3.38 -18.68
N ARG A 112 -4.07 -4.66 -18.31
CA ARG A 112 -3.89 -5.81 -19.22
C ARG A 112 -5.19 -6.64 -19.35
N GLY A 113 -6.35 -5.97 -19.40
CA GLY A 113 -7.61 -6.64 -19.75
C GLY A 113 -7.85 -6.60 -21.26
N GLU A 114 -8.44 -7.65 -21.80
CA GLU A 114 -8.99 -7.68 -23.16
C GLU A 114 -10.45 -7.17 -23.10
N GLY A 115 -10.91 -6.41 -24.10
CA GLY A 115 -12.27 -5.83 -24.11
C GLY A 115 -12.39 -4.35 -23.71
N HIS A 116 -11.40 -3.51 -24.06
CA HIS A 116 -11.49 -2.05 -23.84
C HIS A 116 -11.97 -1.31 -25.09
N TYR A 117 -12.76 -0.25 -24.90
CA TYR A 117 -13.21 0.62 -25.98
C TYR A 117 -12.37 1.89 -26.01
N VAL A 118 -11.71 2.13 -27.15
CA VAL A 118 -11.03 3.40 -27.43
C VAL A 118 -11.97 4.25 -28.27
N TYR A 119 -12.45 5.35 -27.70
CA TYR A 119 -13.21 6.34 -28.45
C TYR A 119 -12.24 7.42 -28.95
N ILE A 120 -12.07 7.48 -30.26
CA ILE A 120 -11.21 8.46 -30.95
C ILE A 120 -12.08 9.63 -31.39
N GLY A 121 -11.84 10.82 -30.81
CA GLY A 121 -12.50 12.06 -31.21
C GLY A 121 -13.79 12.40 -30.48
N TRP A 122 -14.02 13.69 -30.28
CA TRP A 122 -15.16 14.23 -29.52
C TRP A 122 -16.29 14.69 -30.43
N SER A 123 -17.50 14.13 -30.25
CA SER A 123 -18.72 14.59 -30.91
C SER A 123 -19.93 14.48 -29.98
N PRO A 124 -21.04 15.20 -30.24
CA PRO A 124 -22.28 15.05 -29.45
C PRO A 124 -22.82 13.61 -29.43
N LYS A 125 -22.53 12.82 -30.46
CA LYS A 125 -22.87 11.39 -30.51
C LYS A 125 -21.96 10.57 -29.61
N THR A 126 -20.66 10.87 -29.59
CA THR A 126 -19.68 10.24 -28.70
C THR A 126 -20.06 10.46 -27.23
N LYS A 127 -20.46 11.69 -26.86
CA LYS A 127 -20.91 12.01 -25.49
C LYS A 127 -22.07 11.12 -25.04
N LYS A 128 -23.09 10.95 -25.88
CA LYS A 128 -24.23 10.07 -25.56
C LYS A 128 -23.82 8.61 -25.40
N ALA A 129 -22.93 8.11 -26.25
CA ALA A 129 -22.42 6.74 -26.15
C ALA A 129 -21.64 6.54 -24.84
N ILE A 130 -20.84 7.52 -24.43
CA ILE A 130 -20.10 7.48 -23.15
C ILE A 130 -21.06 7.49 -21.96
N ASP A 131 -22.07 8.38 -21.96
CA ASP A 131 -23.06 8.48 -20.88
C ASP A 131 -23.85 7.16 -20.73
N GLU A 132 -24.17 6.50 -21.84
CA GLU A 132 -24.86 5.20 -21.85
C GLU A 132 -23.98 4.06 -21.30
N VAL A 133 -22.70 4.06 -21.65
CA VAL A 133 -21.72 3.07 -21.15
C VAL A 133 -21.40 3.30 -19.68
N LEU A 134 -21.24 4.56 -19.24
CA LEU A 134 -21.07 4.94 -17.83
C LEU A 134 -22.28 4.53 -16.98
N GLY A 135 -23.49 4.66 -17.52
CA GLY A 135 -24.74 4.22 -16.86
C GLY A 135 -24.82 2.70 -16.62
N GLN A 136 -23.94 1.91 -17.22
CA GLN A 136 -23.89 0.45 -17.08
C GLN A 136 -22.80 -0.03 -16.10
N GLY A 137 -22.17 0.87 -15.35
CA GLY A 137 -21.17 0.53 -14.33
C GLY A 137 -19.73 0.51 -14.85
N VAL A 138 -19.48 1.17 -15.98
CA VAL A 138 -18.14 1.28 -16.58
C VAL A 138 -17.36 2.43 -15.95
N THR A 139 -16.05 2.25 -15.75
CA THR A 139 -15.17 3.30 -15.22
C THR A 139 -14.41 3.95 -16.39
N LEU A 140 -14.65 5.24 -16.63
CA LEU A 140 -13.86 6.02 -17.59
C LEU A 140 -12.43 6.20 -17.04
N MET A 141 -11.41 5.89 -17.85
CA MET A 141 -10.03 5.81 -17.35
C MET A 141 -9.13 6.94 -17.86
N ALA A 142 -9.37 7.53 -19.04
CA ALA A 142 -8.57 8.67 -19.51
C ALA A 142 -9.21 9.49 -20.62
N VAL A 143 -8.82 10.77 -20.67
CA VAL A 143 -9.04 11.66 -21.81
C VAL A 143 -7.70 12.33 -22.14
N ASN A 144 -7.17 12.13 -23.35
CA ASN A 144 -5.79 12.45 -23.76
C ASN A 144 -4.69 11.66 -23.03
N ASP A 145 -3.44 12.10 -23.23
CA ASP A 145 -2.24 11.74 -22.46
C ASP A 145 -2.38 12.04 -20.95
N ARG A 146 -3.50 12.63 -20.52
CA ARG A 146 -3.81 12.96 -19.12
C ARG A 146 -4.89 12.02 -18.60
N LEU A 147 -4.50 11.05 -17.78
CA LEU A 147 -5.42 10.09 -17.17
C LEU A 147 -6.17 10.65 -15.92
N ASP A 148 -6.34 11.98 -15.82
CA ASP A 148 -7.00 12.60 -14.67
C ASP A 148 -8.50 12.79 -14.92
N TYR A 149 -9.28 11.74 -14.68
CA TYR A 149 -10.74 11.73 -14.78
C TYR A 149 -11.41 12.85 -13.96
N ALA A 150 -10.85 13.21 -12.81
CA ALA A 150 -11.51 14.09 -11.85
C ALA A 150 -11.53 15.56 -12.30
N THR A 151 -10.59 15.98 -13.16
CA THR A 151 -10.52 17.37 -13.65
C THR A 151 -11.23 17.57 -14.99
N VAL A 152 -11.44 16.48 -15.74
CA VAL A 152 -11.93 16.55 -17.12
C VAL A 152 -13.43 16.81 -17.23
N LEU A 153 -14.23 16.42 -16.22
CA LEU A 153 -15.68 16.64 -16.26
C LEU A 153 -16.09 18.12 -16.27
N ASP A 154 -15.22 19.00 -15.76
CA ASP A 154 -15.46 20.44 -15.68
C ASP A 154 -14.82 21.24 -16.83
N THR A 155 -14.10 20.58 -17.76
CA THR A 155 -13.43 21.24 -18.89
C THR A 155 -13.97 20.77 -20.25
N PRO A 156 -14.32 21.68 -21.17
CA PRO A 156 -14.73 21.30 -22.52
C PRO A 156 -13.58 20.61 -23.27
N LEU A 157 -13.84 19.43 -23.83
CA LEU A 157 -12.86 18.63 -24.57
C LEU A 157 -12.67 19.11 -26.01
N GLU A 158 -11.44 18.99 -26.51
CA GLU A 158 -11.06 19.34 -27.88
C GLU A 158 -11.33 18.18 -28.85
N ALA A 159 -11.50 18.48 -30.13
CA ALA A 159 -11.83 17.48 -31.14
C ALA A 159 -10.70 16.45 -31.39
N SER A 160 -9.47 16.80 -31.04
CA SER A 160 -8.30 15.92 -31.08
C SER A 160 -8.23 14.93 -29.91
N ASP A 161 -9.16 15.02 -28.95
CA ASP A 161 -9.00 14.32 -27.70
C ASP A 161 -9.34 12.83 -27.80
N MET A 162 -8.49 12.00 -27.19
CA MET A 162 -8.59 10.53 -27.20
C MET A 162 -9.16 10.03 -25.88
N LEU A 163 -10.27 9.30 -25.93
CA LEU A 163 -10.97 8.82 -24.74
C LEU A 163 -10.78 7.31 -24.55
N TYR A 164 -10.35 6.91 -23.36
CA TYR A 164 -10.13 5.51 -23.00
C TYR A 164 -11.16 5.07 -21.97
N VAL A 165 -11.98 4.09 -22.36
CA VAL A 165 -13.02 3.50 -21.52
C VAL A 165 -12.67 2.04 -21.27
N VAL A 166 -12.55 1.67 -19.99
CA VAL A 166 -12.26 0.29 -19.57
C VAL A 166 -13.49 -0.27 -18.86
N CYS A 167 -14.06 -1.34 -19.39
CA CYS A 167 -15.21 -2.04 -18.80
C CYS A 167 -14.83 -3.45 -18.32
N HIS A 168 -15.64 -4.01 -17.42
CA HIS A 168 -15.54 -5.39 -16.97
C HIS A 168 -16.04 -6.36 -18.06
N ASP A 169 -15.53 -7.60 -18.05
CA ASP A 169 -15.86 -8.66 -19.02
C ASP A 169 -17.39 -8.90 -19.13
N ASP A 170 -18.11 -8.91 -18.00
CA ASP A 170 -19.56 -9.05 -17.97
C ASP A 170 -20.29 -7.90 -18.70
N THR A 171 -19.73 -6.69 -18.65
CA THR A 171 -20.25 -5.53 -19.38
C THR A 171 -19.89 -5.63 -20.86
N TRP A 172 -18.69 -6.13 -21.18
CA TRP A 172 -18.25 -6.36 -22.56
C TRP A 172 -19.18 -7.32 -23.31
N GLU A 173 -19.52 -8.47 -22.71
CA GLU A 173 -20.42 -9.45 -23.33
C GLU A 173 -21.82 -8.87 -23.61
N ARG A 174 -22.34 -8.05 -22.69
CA ARG A 174 -23.65 -7.39 -22.84
C ARG A 174 -23.68 -6.35 -23.94
N LEU A 175 -22.58 -5.63 -24.15
CA LEU A 175 -22.46 -4.62 -25.21
C LEU A 175 -22.28 -5.28 -26.58
N ASN A 176 -21.42 -6.28 -26.67
CA ASN A 176 -21.10 -6.94 -27.94
C ASN A 176 -22.24 -7.87 -28.42
N GLY A 177 -23.03 -8.43 -27.49
CA GLY A 177 -24.23 -9.23 -27.82
C GLY A 177 -25.39 -8.43 -28.43
N ARG A 178 -25.33 -7.09 -28.44
CA ARG A 178 -26.34 -6.21 -29.08
C ARG A 178 -25.89 -5.60 -30.41
N GLY A 179 -24.61 -5.70 -30.77
CA GLY A 179 -24.04 -5.12 -32.00
C GLY A 179 -24.21 -5.98 -33.26
N GLY A 180 -24.96 -7.08 -33.19
CA GLY A 180 -25.28 -7.96 -34.32
C GLY A 180 -26.64 -7.64 -34.95
N MET A 181 -26.89 -6.39 -35.34
CA MET A 181 -27.90 -5.96 -36.32
C MET A 181 -27.47 -4.66 -36.99
#